data_AF-A0AA92T1H9-F1
#
_entry.id   AF-A0AA92T1H9-F1
#
_cell.length_a   1.000
_cell.length_b   1.000
_cell.length_c   1.000
_cell.angle_alpha   90.00
_cell.angle_beta   90.00
_cell.angle_gamma   90.00
#
_symmetry.space_group_name_H-M   'P 1'
#
loop_
_entity.id
_entity.type
_entity.pdbx_description
1 polymer ?
#
loop_
_entity_poly.entity_id
_entity_poly.type
_entity_poly.pdbx_seq_one_letter_code
_entity_poly.pdbx_strand_id
1 'polypeptide(L)'
;QDWEEADLKYRALKMVLSTDDPNIHYIEKYFSICRDENVINNVRNRVAAYEDSVRHHYKMIEMATYKDSLTNCKLLEIEGKNMP
;
A
#
# COMPACT_ATOMS: atom_id res chain seq x y z
N GLN A 1 19.78 2.07 11.45
CA GLN A 1 21.16 2.10 10.92
C GLN A 1 21.79 0.71 10.96
N ASP A 2 21.70 -0.03 12.08
CA ASP A 2 22.28 -1.38 12.20
C ASP A 2 21.69 -2.46 11.28
N TRP A 3 20.40 -2.39 10.96
CA TRP A 3 19.72 -3.41 10.15
C TRP A 3 20.22 -3.46 8.70
N GLU A 4 20.54 -2.30 8.13
CA GLU A 4 21.02 -2.19 6.74
C GLU A 4 22.46 -2.72 6.62
N GLU A 5 23.30 -2.39 7.59
CA GLU A 5 24.67 -2.91 7.64
C GLU A 5 24.70 -4.43 7.90
N ALA A 6 23.79 -4.94 8.74
CA ALA A 6 23.62 -6.37 8.97
C ALA A 6 23.15 -7.12 7.71
N ASP A 7 22.17 -6.58 6.97
CA ASP A 7 21.70 -7.16 5.70
C ASP A 7 22.83 -7.18 4.66
N LEU A 8 23.58 -6.08 4.54
CA LEU A 8 24.70 -5.98 3.60
C LEU A 8 25.79 -7.01 3.91
N LYS A 9 26.16 -7.15 5.19
CA LYS A 9 27.14 -8.15 5.66
C LYS A 9 26.65 -9.57 5.41
N TYR A 10 25.37 -9.84 5.65
CA TYR A 10 24.77 -11.14 5.38
C TYR A 10 24.80 -11.48 3.88
N ARG A 11 24.41 -10.54 3.01
CA ARG A 11 24.46 -10.72 1.54
C ARG A 11 25.88 -10.98 1.05
N ALA A 12 26.87 -10.24 1.55
CA ALA A 12 28.27 -10.46 1.21
C ALA A 12 28.73 -11.86 1.65
N LEU A 13 28.37 -12.29 2.86
CA LEU A 13 28.70 -13.62 3.37
C LEU A 13 28.08 -14.73 2.51
N LYS A 14 26.80 -14.59 2.13
CA LYS A 14 26.07 -15.56 1.29
C LYS A 14 26.61 -15.66 -0.14
N MET A 15 27.30 -14.64 -0.65
CA MET A 15 27.98 -14.70 -1.95
C MET A 15 29.30 -15.48 -1.91
N VAL A 16 29.94 -15.56 -0.74
CA VAL A 16 31.25 -16.18 -0.56
C VAL A 16 31.12 -17.62 -0.03
N LEU A 17 30.13 -17.89 0.80
CA LEU A 17 29.89 -19.21 1.39
C LEU A 17 28.86 -20.02 0.60
N SER A 18 28.98 -21.34 0.65
CA SER A 18 27.98 -22.23 0.08
C SER A 18 26.65 -22.11 0.83
N THR A 19 25.55 -22.39 0.15
CA THR A 19 24.21 -22.35 0.78
C THR A 19 24.05 -23.42 1.86
N ASP A 20 24.85 -24.50 1.79
CA ASP A 20 24.88 -25.59 2.77
C ASP A 20 25.86 -25.33 3.93
N ASP A 21 26.46 -24.13 3.99
CA ASP A 21 27.35 -23.75 5.09
C ASP A 21 26.57 -23.74 6.43
N PRO A 22 27.08 -24.42 7.47
CA PRO A 22 26.40 -24.49 8.77
C PRO A 22 26.13 -23.12 9.42
N ASN A 23 27.00 -22.13 9.17
CA ASN A 23 26.85 -20.78 9.72
C ASN A 23 25.76 -20.00 8.98
N ILE A 24 25.67 -20.16 7.65
CA ILE A 24 24.56 -19.58 6.86
C ILE A 24 23.24 -20.17 7.37
N HIS A 25 23.17 -21.48 7.56
CA HIS A 25 21.95 -22.14 8.02
C HIS A 25 21.58 -21.74 9.47
N TYR A 26 22.57 -21.56 10.35
CA TYR A 26 22.38 -21.04 11.70
C TYR A 26 21.79 -19.62 11.67
N ILE A 27 22.36 -18.73 10.87
CA ILE A 27 21.92 -17.34 10.75
C ILE A 27 20.48 -17.28 10.20
N GLU A 28 20.17 -18.01 9.13
CA GLU A 28 18.83 -18.04 8.54
C GLU A 28 17.76 -18.58 9.50
N LYS A 29 18.10 -19.64 10.27
CA LYS A 29 17.19 -20.27 11.23
C LYS A 29 16.83 -19.37 12.40
N TYR A 30 17.80 -18.66 12.98
CA TYR A 30 17.58 -17.95 14.26
C TYR A 30 17.22 -16.47 14.10
N PHE A 31 17.55 -15.85 12.97
CA PHE A 31 17.29 -14.42 12.76
C PHE A 31 16.12 -14.13 11.81
N SER A 32 15.31 -15.14 11.45
CA SER A 32 14.22 -15.01 10.48
C SER A 32 14.65 -14.27 9.20
N ILE A 33 15.90 -14.51 8.78
CA ILE A 33 16.48 -13.92 7.56
C ILE A 33 15.93 -14.63 6.32
N CYS A 34 15.24 -15.77 6.49
CA CYS A 34 14.40 -16.33 5.44
C CYS A 34 13.22 -15.42 5.17
N ARG A 35 13.15 -14.94 3.92
CA ARG A 35 12.04 -14.17 3.39
C ARG A 35 10.74 -14.99 3.48
N ASP A 36 9.82 -14.58 4.36
CA ASP A 36 8.49 -15.15 4.42
C ASP A 36 7.59 -14.53 3.33
N GLU A 37 7.51 -15.22 2.19
CA GLU A 37 6.70 -14.77 1.05
C GLU A 37 5.21 -14.65 1.40
N ASN A 38 4.69 -15.41 2.36
CA ASN A 38 3.29 -15.33 2.76
C ASN A 38 3.01 -14.04 3.53
N VAL A 39 3.88 -13.69 4.49
CA VAL A 39 3.79 -12.41 5.20
C VAL A 39 3.92 -11.24 4.24
N ILE A 40 4.88 -11.30 3.31
CA ILE A 40 5.07 -10.25 2.31
C ILE A 40 3.84 -10.12 1.40
N ASN A 41 3.31 -11.23 0.90
CA ASN A 41 2.12 -11.21 0.04
C ASN A 41 0.88 -10.71 0.78
N ASN A 42 0.71 -11.09 2.05
CA ASN A 42 -0.36 -10.59 2.90
C ASN A 42 -0.30 -9.06 3.04
N VAL A 43 0.89 -8.53 3.35
CA VAL A 43 1.09 -7.07 3.47
C VAL A 43 0.82 -6.38 2.14
N ARG A 44 1.33 -6.89 1.01
CA ARG A 44 1.07 -6.32 -0.33
C ARG A 44 -0.42 -6.26 -0.65
N ASN A 45 -1.16 -7.34 -0.41
CA ASN A 45 -2.60 -7.40 -0.68
C ASN A 45 -3.39 -6.41 0.19
N ARG A 46 -3.01 -6.25 1.46
CA ARG A 46 -3.64 -5.29 2.36
C ARG A 46 -3.37 -3.84 1.95
N VAL A 47 -2.15 -3.54 1.51
CA VAL A 47 -1.80 -2.21 0.99
C VAL A 47 -2.62 -1.90 -0.25
N ALA A 48 -2.66 -2.82 -1.23
CA ALA A 48 -3.45 -2.62 -2.45
C ALA A 48 -4.94 -2.40 -2.15
N ALA A 49 -5.55 -3.23 -1.27
CA ALA A 49 -6.94 -3.07 -0.88
C ALA A 49 -7.22 -1.72 -0.19
N TYR A 50 -6.29 -1.24 0.64
CA TYR A 50 -6.43 0.05 1.31
C TYR A 50 -6.32 1.21 0.32
N GLU A 51 -5.34 1.17 -0.59
CA GLU A 51 -5.17 2.17 -1.65
C GLU A 51 -6.40 2.27 -2.56
N ASP A 52 -6.98 1.13 -2.94
CA ASP A 52 -8.21 1.07 -3.73
C ASP A 52 -9.40 1.67 -2.98
N SER A 53 -9.54 1.36 -1.69
CA SER A 53 -10.60 1.92 -0.84
C SER A 53 -10.49 3.44 -0.73
N VAL A 54 -9.29 3.97 -0.50
CA VAL A 54 -9.04 5.41 -0.41
C VAL A 54 -9.39 6.10 -1.72
N ARG A 55 -8.91 5.56 -2.85
CA ARG A 55 -9.22 6.09 -4.18
C ARG A 55 -10.73 6.07 -4.46
N HIS A 56 -11.40 4.98 -4.11
CA HIS A 56 -12.84 4.85 -4.28
C HIS A 56 -13.61 5.88 -3.44
N HIS A 57 -13.20 6.09 -2.19
CA HIS A 57 -13.81 7.07 -1.30
C HIS A 57 -13.74 8.50 -1.88
N TYR A 58 -12.56 8.91 -2.37
CA TYR A 58 -12.41 10.21 -3.03
C TYR A 58 -13.31 10.35 -4.26
N LYS A 59 -13.34 9.33 -5.12
CA LYS A 59 -14.20 9.33 -6.30
C LYS A 59 -15.68 9.49 -5.95
N MET A 60 -16.12 8.86 -4.86
CA MET A 60 -17.50 8.98 -4.39
C MET A 60 -17.82 10.40 -3.89
N ILE A 61 -16.91 11.03 -3.17
CA ILE A 61 -17.06 12.43 -2.73
C ILE A 61 -17.16 13.38 -3.93
N GLU A 62 -16.30 13.22 -4.94
CA GLU A 62 -16.35 14.03 -6.16
C GLU A 62 -17.69 13.87 -6.90
N MET A 63 -18.17 12.63 -7.04
CA MET A 63 -19.47 12.39 -7.68
C MET A 63 -20.64 12.97 -6.89
N ALA A 64 -20.62 12.90 -5.57
CA ALA A 64 -21.65 13.51 -4.72
C ALA A 64 -21.66 15.03 -4.91
N THR A 65 -20.48 15.66 -4.84
CA THR A 65 -20.31 17.11 -5.03
C THR A 65 -20.78 17.57 -6.41
N TYR A 66 -20.46 16.79 -7.45
CA TYR A 66 -20.92 17.07 -8.81
C TYR A 66 -22.46 16.98 -8.93
N LYS A 67 -23.07 15.94 -8.36
CA LYS A 67 -24.54 15.79 -8.36
C LYS A 67 -25.24 16.91 -7.58
N ASP A 68 -24.68 17.31 -6.45
CA ASP A 68 -25.22 18.38 -5.62
C ASP A 68 -25.13 19.73 -6.36
N SER A 69 -24.00 20.04 -7.00
CA SER A 69 -23.87 21.26 -7.79
C SER A 69 -24.82 21.30 -8.98
N LEU A 70 -25.02 20.18 -9.69
CA LEU A 70 -26.00 20.09 -10.78
C LEU A 70 -27.43 20.33 -10.28
N THR A 71 -27.75 19.82 -9.09
CA THR A 71 -29.07 20.01 -8.47
C THR A 71 -29.26 21.47 -8.06
N ASN A 72 -28.25 22.07 -7.44
CA ASN A 72 -28.27 23.48 -7.04
C ASN A 72 -28.42 24.43 -8.24
N CYS A 73 -27.70 24.18 -9.35
CA CYS A 73 -27.86 24.97 -10.57
C CYS A 73 -29.30 24.91 -11.11
N LYS A 74 -29.90 23.71 -11.16
CA LYS A 74 -31.29 23.54 -11.61
C LYS A 74 -32.29 24.23 -10.69
N LEU A 75 -32.07 24.20 -9.37
CA LEU A 75 -32.93 24.89 -8.41
C LEU A 75 -32.89 26.40 -8.64
N LEU A 76 -31.70 26.98 -8.79
CA LEU A 76 -31.54 28.42 -9.08
C LEU A 76 -32.20 28.83 -10.40
N GLU A 77 -32.14 27.99 -11.44
CA GLU A 77 -32.85 28.25 -12.71
C GLU A 77 -34.37 28.24 -12.55
N ILE A 78 -34.92 27.35 -11.70
CA ILE A 78 -36.36 27.29 -11.42
C ILE A 78 -36.79 28.51 -10.60
N GLU A 79 -36.03 28.86 -9.55
CA GLU A 79 -36.31 30.03 -8.71
C GLU A 79 -36.23 31.34 -9.50
N GLY A 80 -35.24 31.48 -10.39
CA GLY A 80 -35.12 32.63 -11.28
C GLY A 80 -36.22 32.73 -12.34
N LYS A 81 -36.78 31.61 -12.80
CA LYS A 81 -37.95 31.59 -13.71
C LYS A 81 -39.28 31.89 -13.02
N ASN A 82 -39.34 31.75 -11.70
CA ASN A 82 -40.52 32.05 -10.89
C ASN A 82 -40.51 33.48 -10.31
N MET A 83 -39.53 34.31 -10.67
CA MET A 83 -39.52 35.74 -10.36
C MET A 83 -40.39 36.49 -11.41
N PRO A 84 -41.35 37.33 -10.97
CA PRO A 84 -42.29 38.03 -11.86
C PRO A 84 -41.64 39.09 -12.76
#